data_AF-A0A285GUC3-F1
#
_entry.id   AF-A0A285GUC3-F1
#
_cell.length_a   1.000
_cell.length_b   1.000
_cell.length_c   1.000
_cell.angle_alpha   90.00
_cell.angle_beta   90.00
_cell.angle_gamma   90.00
#
_symmetry.space_group_name_H-M   'P 1'
#
loop_
_entity.id
_entity.type
_entity.pdbx_description
1 polymer ?
#
loop_
_entity_poly.entity_id
_entity_poly.type
_entity_poly.pdbx_seq_one_letter_code
_entity_poly.pdbx_strand_id
1 'polypeptide(L)'
;MAWKLTFLPIIGALIGWITNYLAIKLLFKPYEPVKIPLLNFQLQGILPKRREELAKKVGEIVEKDLLPKEELERELAGLEVKDDIKEAIVRIIDEKAEKKIPPFIPDNFKVMIINFLKEMVNKDLDPYLDQLMDKFKDKVVNEVDIAKLVEAEIGNFEMKELEELALEVASKELKHIEVLGAILGFIVGIGQALIVANF
;
A
#
# COMPACT_ATOMS: atom_id res chain seq x y z
N MET A 1 39.00 -41.42 12.91
CA MET A 1 37.67 -41.79 12.40
C MET A 1 36.55 -40.93 13.00
N ALA A 2 36.42 -40.86 14.34
CA ALA A 2 35.31 -40.17 15.03
C ALA A 2 35.08 -38.70 14.64
N TRP A 3 36.16 -37.92 14.47
CA TRP A 3 36.02 -36.49 14.18
C TRP A 3 35.37 -36.18 12.82
N LYS A 4 35.54 -37.06 11.82
CA LYS A 4 34.91 -36.91 10.50
C LYS A 4 33.40 -37.09 10.56
N LEU A 5 32.91 -37.95 11.47
CA LEU A 5 31.50 -38.28 11.63
C LEU A 5 30.71 -37.11 12.24
N THR A 6 31.34 -36.33 13.12
CA THR A 6 30.71 -35.16 13.76
C THR A 6 30.82 -33.89 12.92
N PHE A 7 31.89 -33.71 12.13
CA PHE A 7 32.07 -32.51 11.32
C PHE A 7 31.14 -32.43 10.12
N LEU A 8 30.79 -33.56 9.49
CA LEU A 8 29.95 -33.59 8.29
C LEU A 8 28.54 -32.99 8.51
N PRO A 9 27.77 -33.37 9.56
CA PRO A 9 26.50 -32.73 9.89
C PRO A 9 26.62 -31.22 10.13
N ILE A 10 27.65 -30.78 10.85
CA ILE A 10 27.83 -29.37 11.21
C ILE A 10 28.15 -28.53 9.96
N ILE A 11 29.05 -29.01 9.10
CA ILE A 11 29.38 -28.34 7.84
C ILE A 11 28.16 -28.30 6.92
N GLY A 12 27.41 -29.40 6.82
CA GLY A 12 26.16 -29.44 6.07
C GLY A 12 25.17 -28.39 6.56
N ALA A 13 24.96 -28.28 7.87
CA ALA A 13 24.10 -27.27 8.47
C ALA A 13 24.57 -25.84 8.16
N LEU A 14 25.87 -25.58 8.28
CA LEU A 14 26.47 -24.28 7.99
C LEU A 14 26.27 -23.87 6.51
N ILE A 15 26.55 -24.80 5.58
CA ILE A 15 26.37 -24.55 4.15
C ILE A 15 24.89 -24.30 3.84
N GLY A 16 23.99 -25.10 4.41
CA GLY A 16 22.54 -24.93 4.23
C GLY A 16 22.06 -23.57 4.73
N TRP A 17 22.52 -23.13 5.90
CA TRP A 17 22.20 -21.81 6.44
C TRP A 17 22.76 -20.68 5.58
N ILE A 18 24.06 -20.69 5.26
CA ILE A 18 24.73 -19.65 4.47
C ILE A 18 24.09 -19.52 3.08
N THR A 19 23.78 -20.66 2.44
CA THR A 19 23.20 -20.66 1.10
C THR A 19 21.81 -20.04 1.09
N ASN A 20 20.95 -20.37 2.06
CA ASN A 20 19.63 -19.76 2.15
C ASN A 20 19.69 -18.27 2.51
N TYR A 21 20.57 -17.88 3.43
CA TYR A 21 20.80 -16.47 3.74
C TYR A 21 21.21 -15.66 2.49
N LEU A 22 22.14 -16.19 1.69
CA LEU A 22 22.56 -15.57 0.44
C LEU A 22 21.44 -15.53 -0.59
N ALA A 23 20.67 -16.62 -0.74
CA ALA A 23 19.55 -16.68 -1.67
C ALA A 23 18.50 -15.60 -1.36
N ILE A 24 18.15 -15.43 -0.09
CA ILE A 24 17.22 -14.38 0.36
C ILE A 24 17.78 -13.01 0.04
N LYS A 25 19.05 -12.76 0.37
CA LYS A 25 19.72 -11.49 0.05
C LYS A 25 19.73 -11.18 -1.45
N LEU A 26 19.86 -12.21 -2.29
CA LEU A 26 19.83 -12.11 -3.75
C LEU A 26 18.44 -11.83 -4.32
N LEU A 27 17.35 -11.99 -3.55
CA LEU A 27 16.03 -11.55 -3.99
C LEU A 27 15.93 -10.01 -4.02
N PHE A 28 16.63 -9.34 -3.10
CA PHE A 28 16.56 -7.89 -2.93
C PHE A 28 17.73 -7.16 -3.62
N LYS A 29 18.93 -7.77 -3.65
CA LYS A 29 20.16 -7.16 -4.19
C LYS A 29 20.82 -8.05 -5.25
N PRO A 30 21.59 -7.49 -6.19
CA PRO A 30 21.89 -6.07 -6.41
C PRO A 30 20.70 -5.32 -7.04
N TYR A 31 20.59 -4.01 -6.77
CA TYR A 31 19.51 -3.16 -7.29
C TYR A 31 19.62 -2.99 -8.82
N GLU A 32 20.84 -2.79 -9.29
CA GLU A 32 21.15 -2.67 -10.71
C GLU A 32 21.71 -3.98 -11.27
N PRO A 33 21.51 -4.27 -12.56
CA PRO A 33 22.01 -5.48 -13.19
C PRO A 33 23.53 -5.48 -13.27
N VAL A 34 24.16 -6.42 -12.56
CA VAL A 34 25.61 -6.63 -12.57
C VAL A 34 25.97 -7.71 -13.59
N LYS A 35 26.80 -7.35 -14.58
CA LYS A 35 27.28 -8.29 -15.61
C LYS A 35 28.41 -9.16 -15.06
N ILE A 36 28.30 -10.48 -15.20
CA ILE A 36 29.36 -11.43 -14.84
C ILE A 36 30.18 -11.75 -16.11
N PRO A 37 31.44 -11.26 -16.23
CA PRO A 37 32.22 -11.36 -17.47
C PRO A 37 32.52 -12.81 -17.90
N LEU A 38 32.62 -13.74 -16.96
CA LEU A 38 32.94 -15.15 -17.25
C LEU A 38 31.75 -15.96 -17.79
N LEU A 39 30.51 -15.53 -17.53
CA LEU A 39 29.32 -16.36 -17.77
C LEU A 39 28.32 -15.71 -18.75
N ASN A 40 28.64 -14.54 -19.31
CA ASN A 40 27.75 -13.75 -20.17
C ASN A 40 26.32 -13.61 -19.60
N PHE A 41 26.21 -13.50 -18.28
CA PHE A 41 24.96 -13.47 -17.52
C PHE A 41 24.88 -12.18 -16.69
N GLN A 42 23.65 -11.70 -16.45
CA GLN A 42 23.39 -10.50 -15.63
C GLN A 42 22.67 -10.89 -14.35
N LEU A 43 23.31 -10.60 -13.21
CA LEU A 43 22.74 -10.83 -11.90
C LEU A 43 22.02 -9.56 -11.43
N GLN A 44 20.75 -9.69 -11.08
CA GLN A 44 19.95 -8.62 -10.49
C GLN A 44 18.99 -9.23 -9.47
N GLY A 45 18.70 -8.49 -8.39
CA GLY A 45 17.67 -8.87 -7.45
C GLY A 45 16.31 -9.02 -8.14
N ILE A 46 15.51 -9.99 -7.69
CA ILE A 46 14.18 -10.27 -8.25
C ILE A 46 13.22 -9.10 -7.98
N LEU A 47 13.25 -8.52 -6.77
CA LEU A 47 12.41 -7.38 -6.40
C LEU A 47 12.71 -6.15 -7.30
N PRO A 48 13.97 -5.67 -7.43
CA PRO A 48 14.30 -4.60 -8.38
C PRO A 48 13.89 -4.92 -9.82
N LYS A 49 14.13 -6.16 -10.27
CA LYS A 49 13.87 -6.58 -11.65
C LYS A 49 12.38 -6.60 -12.00
N ARG A 50 11.49 -6.88 -11.03
CA ARG A 50 10.04 -6.98 -11.22
C ARG A 50 9.26 -5.83 -10.62
N ARG A 51 9.93 -4.74 -10.24
CA ARG A 51 9.32 -3.59 -9.57
C ARG A 51 8.08 -3.07 -10.31
N GLU A 52 8.19 -2.80 -11.61
CA GLU A 52 7.08 -2.27 -12.42
C GLU A 52 5.89 -3.23 -12.49
N GLU A 53 6.19 -4.52 -12.67
CA GLU A 53 5.15 -5.57 -12.68
C GLU A 53 4.44 -5.65 -11.33
N LEU A 54 5.18 -5.57 -10.23
CA LEU A 54 4.64 -5.56 -8.88
C LEU A 54 3.77 -4.32 -8.63
N ALA A 55 4.25 -3.14 -9.01
CA ALA A 55 3.52 -1.88 -8.86
C ALA A 55 2.15 -1.94 -9.56
N LYS A 56 2.15 -2.39 -10.81
CA LYS A 56 0.93 -2.60 -11.59
C LYS A 56 0.00 -3.63 -10.95
N LYS A 57 0.54 -4.78 -10.52
CA LYS A 57 -0.27 -5.86 -9.91
C LYS A 57 -0.89 -5.43 -8.59
N VAL A 58 -0.14 -4.70 -7.76
CA VAL A 58 -0.65 -4.14 -6.51
C VAL A 58 -1.73 -3.12 -6.81
N GLY A 59 -1.53 -2.22 -7.78
CA GLY A 59 -2.57 -1.27 -8.20
C GLY A 59 -3.85 -1.96 -8.67
N GLU A 60 -3.74 -2.99 -9.51
CA GLU A 60 -4.88 -3.79 -9.98
C GLU A 60 -5.64 -4.45 -8.80
N ILE A 61 -4.93 -4.95 -7.79
CA ILE A 61 -5.54 -5.56 -6.59
C ILE A 61 -6.22 -4.50 -5.73
N VAL A 62 -5.59 -3.34 -5.51
CA VAL A 62 -6.18 -2.25 -4.72
C VAL A 62 -7.49 -1.77 -5.36
N GLU A 63 -7.50 -1.56 -6.68
CA GLU A 63 -8.68 -1.11 -7.40
C GLU A 63 -9.82 -2.15 -7.40
N LYS A 64 -9.50 -3.44 -7.55
CA LYS A 64 -10.52 -4.50 -7.68
C LYS A 64 -11.01 -5.03 -6.34
N ASP A 65 -10.10 -5.21 -5.39
CA ASP A 65 -10.37 -5.98 -4.17
C ASP A 65 -10.51 -5.07 -2.93
N LEU A 66 -9.85 -3.90 -2.90
CA LEU A 66 -9.91 -2.99 -1.75
C LEU A 66 -10.85 -1.81 -1.95
N LEU A 67 -10.86 -1.21 -3.14
CA LEU A 67 -11.67 -0.03 -3.48
C LEU A 67 -12.49 -0.25 -4.77
N PRO A 68 -13.34 -1.29 -4.82
CA PRO A 68 -14.18 -1.53 -5.99
C PRO A 68 -15.17 -0.38 -6.20
N LYS A 69 -15.54 -0.16 -7.46
CA LYS A 69 -16.38 0.98 -7.87
C LYS A 69 -17.70 1.05 -7.10
N GLU A 70 -18.34 -0.09 -6.87
CA GLU A 70 -19.63 -0.18 -6.18
C GLU A 70 -19.51 0.24 -4.70
N GLU A 71 -18.37 -0.07 -4.07
CA GLU A 71 -18.07 0.33 -2.69
C GLU A 71 -17.84 1.84 -2.61
N LEU A 72 -17.06 2.39 -3.55
CA LEU A 72 -16.82 3.83 -3.66
C LEU A 72 -18.11 4.61 -3.91
N GLU A 73 -18.96 4.14 -4.82
CA GLU A 73 -20.27 4.75 -5.07
C GLU A 73 -21.15 4.78 -3.82
N ARG A 74 -21.14 3.68 -3.05
CA ARG A 74 -21.94 3.58 -1.83
C ARG A 74 -21.45 4.54 -0.75
N GLU A 75 -20.14 4.59 -0.51
CA GLU A 75 -19.55 5.50 0.49
C GLU A 75 -19.75 6.97 0.09
N LEU A 76 -19.59 7.30 -1.20
CA LEU A 76 -19.84 8.65 -1.72
C LEU A 76 -21.32 9.03 -1.75
N ALA A 77 -22.24 8.07 -1.63
CA ALA A 77 -23.67 8.32 -1.53
C ALA A 77 -24.15 8.73 -0.13
N GLY A 78 -23.25 8.76 0.86
CA GLY A 78 -23.56 9.13 2.23
C GLY A 78 -24.30 10.47 2.36
N LEU A 79 -25.42 10.45 3.09
CA LEU A 79 -26.20 11.65 3.42
C LEU A 79 -25.41 12.63 4.31
N GLU A 80 -24.44 12.14 5.06
CA GLU A 80 -23.62 12.93 6.00
C GLU A 80 -22.89 14.09 5.29
N VAL A 81 -22.32 13.86 4.10
CA VAL A 81 -21.60 14.91 3.36
C VAL A 81 -22.53 16.04 2.93
N LYS A 82 -23.78 15.74 2.56
CA LYS A 82 -24.74 16.76 2.13
C LYS A 82 -25.14 17.65 3.31
N ASP A 83 -25.42 17.04 4.45
CA ASP A 83 -25.82 17.77 5.65
C ASP A 83 -24.65 18.60 6.21
N ASP A 84 -23.42 18.08 6.16
CA ASP A 84 -22.21 18.84 6.51
C ASP A 84 -22.01 20.07 5.62
N ILE A 85 -22.25 19.95 4.31
CA ILE A 85 -22.18 21.09 3.39
C ILE A 85 -23.27 22.13 3.72
N LYS A 86 -24.50 21.69 4.01
CA LYS A 86 -25.59 22.61 4.41
C LYS A 86 -25.23 23.34 5.70
N GLU A 87 -24.75 22.63 6.72
CA GLU A 87 -24.32 23.24 7.97
C GLU A 87 -23.19 24.25 7.75
N ALA A 88 -22.19 23.90 6.93
CA ALA A 88 -21.09 24.81 6.60
C ALA A 88 -21.60 26.09 5.95
N ILE A 89 -22.55 25.99 5.01
CA ILE A 89 -23.16 27.16 4.36
C ILE A 89 -23.96 27.98 5.36
N VAL A 90 -24.75 27.35 6.23
CA VAL A 90 -25.51 28.03 7.29
C VAL A 90 -24.58 28.79 8.24
N ARG A 91 -23.47 28.20 8.65
CA ARG A 91 -22.45 28.87 9.49
C ARG A 91 -21.82 30.05 8.77
N ILE A 92 -21.53 29.92 7.48
CA ILE A 92 -21.02 31.04 6.65
C ILE A 92 -22.05 32.17 6.58
N ILE A 93 -23.34 31.85 6.43
CA ILE A 93 -24.41 32.85 6.42
C ILE A 93 -24.41 33.62 7.75
N ASP A 94 -24.37 32.93 8.89
CA ASP A 94 -24.32 33.59 10.20
C ASP A 94 -23.10 34.50 10.35
N GLU A 95 -21.91 33.98 10.06
CA GLU A 95 -20.66 34.73 10.23
C GLU A 95 -20.56 35.95 9.29
N LYS A 96 -21.04 35.80 8.05
CA LYS A 96 -21.03 36.89 7.06
C LYS A 96 -22.16 37.87 7.29
N ALA A 97 -23.32 37.44 7.79
CA ALA A 97 -24.45 38.33 8.06
C ALA A 97 -24.09 39.37 9.12
N GLU A 98 -23.44 38.97 10.22
CA GLU A 98 -22.99 39.90 11.26
C GLU A 98 -22.01 40.96 10.74
N LYS A 99 -21.11 40.56 9.84
CA LYS A 99 -20.04 41.43 9.33
C LYS A 99 -20.44 42.27 8.13
N LYS A 100 -21.36 41.79 7.29
CA LYS A 100 -21.72 42.40 6.00
C LYS A 100 -23.07 43.10 5.99
N ILE A 101 -23.97 42.80 6.92
CA ILE A 101 -25.24 43.52 6.99
C ILE A 101 -24.98 44.93 7.55
N PRO A 102 -25.33 45.99 6.81
CA PRO A 102 -25.07 47.34 7.27
C PRO A 102 -25.81 47.68 8.57
N PRO A 103 -25.20 48.52 9.44
CA PRO A 103 -25.80 48.88 10.72
C PRO A 103 -27.08 49.71 10.59
N PHE A 104 -27.37 50.29 9.42
CA PHE A 104 -28.62 51.01 9.17
C PHE A 104 -29.84 50.08 9.01
N ILE A 105 -29.64 48.77 8.86
CA ILE A 105 -30.73 47.80 8.79
C ILE A 105 -31.23 47.49 10.22
N PRO A 106 -32.55 47.60 10.50
CA PRO A 106 -33.12 47.24 11.79
C PRO A 106 -32.92 45.76 12.11
N ASP A 107 -32.68 45.41 13.37
CA ASP A 107 -32.35 44.03 13.78
C ASP A 107 -33.44 43.02 13.42
N ASN A 108 -34.72 43.40 13.48
CA ASN A 108 -35.83 42.56 13.04
C ASN A 108 -35.72 42.17 11.56
N PHE A 109 -35.28 43.10 10.70
CA PHE A 109 -35.05 42.81 9.28
C PHE A 109 -33.80 41.96 9.08
N LYS A 110 -32.74 42.15 9.88
CA LYS A 110 -31.54 41.29 9.81
C LYS A 110 -31.89 39.83 10.10
N VAL A 111 -32.61 39.57 11.19
CA VAL A 111 -33.06 38.23 11.58
C VAL A 111 -33.95 37.62 10.50
N MET A 112 -34.86 38.41 9.91
CA MET A 112 -35.71 37.96 8.81
C MET A 112 -34.90 37.51 7.58
N ILE A 113 -33.91 38.30 7.17
CA ILE A 113 -33.04 37.96 6.03
C ILE A 113 -32.21 36.71 6.31
N ILE A 114 -31.61 36.60 7.50
CA ILE A 114 -30.81 35.44 7.89
C ILE A 114 -31.65 34.18 7.89
N ASN A 115 -32.83 34.21 8.51
CA ASN A 115 -33.72 33.06 8.55
C ASN A 115 -34.22 32.67 7.16
N PHE A 116 -34.53 33.63 6.30
CA PHE A 116 -34.90 33.36 4.91
C PHE A 116 -33.77 32.66 4.13
N LEU A 117 -32.52 33.13 4.27
CA LEU A 117 -31.37 32.48 3.64
C LEU A 117 -31.12 31.07 4.20
N LYS A 118 -31.28 30.87 5.51
CA LYS A 118 -31.16 29.55 6.13
C LYS A 118 -32.25 28.59 5.67
N GLU A 119 -33.50 29.05 5.54
CA GLU A 119 -34.58 28.24 5.00
C GLU A 119 -34.34 27.87 3.54
N MET A 120 -33.85 28.81 2.73
CA MET A 120 -33.49 28.56 1.33
C MET A 120 -32.39 27.49 1.21
N VAL A 121 -31.37 27.52 2.08
CA VAL A 121 -30.34 26.47 2.12
C VAL A 121 -30.93 25.11 2.48
N ASN A 122 -31.87 25.06 3.43
CA ASN A 122 -32.43 23.79 3.90
C ASN A 122 -33.50 23.19 2.96
N LYS A 123 -34.20 24.00 2.17
CA LYS A 123 -35.32 23.55 1.31
C LYS A 123 -34.97 23.52 -0.17
N ASP A 124 -34.17 24.47 -0.64
CA ASP A 124 -33.95 24.69 -2.07
C ASP A 124 -32.58 24.20 -2.53
N LEU A 125 -31.63 23.94 -1.62
CA LEU A 125 -30.27 23.55 -1.98
C LEU A 125 -30.12 22.04 -2.23
N ASP A 126 -31.02 21.21 -1.69
CA ASP A 126 -30.96 19.74 -1.80
C ASP A 126 -30.80 19.25 -3.24
N PRO A 127 -31.62 19.69 -4.23
CA PRO A 127 -31.47 19.23 -5.61
C PRO A 127 -30.14 19.65 -6.25
N TYR A 128 -29.58 20.80 -5.84
CA TYR A 128 -28.28 21.26 -6.34
C TYR A 128 -27.11 20.49 -5.72
N LEU A 129 -27.21 20.15 -4.43
CA LEU A 129 -26.24 19.29 -3.76
C LEU A 129 -26.30 17.87 -4.32
N ASP A 130 -27.49 17.35 -4.59
CA ASP A 130 -27.69 16.05 -5.25
C ASP A 130 -26.98 16.04 -6.60
N GLN A 131 -27.24 17.03 -7.45
CA GLN A 131 -26.60 17.13 -8.76
C GLN A 131 -25.07 17.30 -8.68
N LEU A 132 -24.58 18.05 -7.69
CA LEU A 132 -23.14 18.23 -7.46
C LEU A 132 -22.49 16.93 -6.99
N MET A 133 -23.15 16.20 -6.09
CA MET A 133 -22.68 14.91 -5.59
C MET A 133 -22.69 13.84 -6.68
N ASP A 134 -23.70 13.82 -7.54
CA ASP A 134 -23.73 12.86 -8.65
C ASP A 134 -22.61 13.13 -9.66
N LYS A 135 -22.32 14.40 -9.97
CA LYS A 135 -21.15 14.75 -10.80
C LYS A 135 -19.83 14.40 -10.14
N PHE A 136 -19.72 14.61 -8.82
CA PHE A 136 -18.51 14.29 -8.07
C PHE A 136 -18.27 12.78 -8.02
N LYS A 137 -19.32 12.00 -7.75
CA LYS A 137 -19.31 10.53 -7.81
C LYS A 137 -18.84 10.03 -9.15
N ASP A 138 -19.47 10.49 -10.24
CA ASP A 138 -19.13 10.08 -11.60
C ASP A 138 -17.64 10.35 -11.90
N LYS A 139 -17.16 11.53 -11.52
CA LYS A 139 -15.74 11.90 -11.68
C LYS A 139 -14.80 11.00 -10.87
N VAL A 140 -15.09 10.75 -9.60
CA VAL A 140 -14.22 9.92 -8.74
C VAL A 140 -14.24 8.45 -9.18
N VAL A 141 -15.40 7.91 -9.54
CA VAL A 141 -15.57 6.48 -9.84
C VAL A 141 -15.13 6.13 -11.26
N ASN A 142 -15.33 7.05 -12.22
CA ASN A 142 -15.09 6.76 -13.64
C ASN A 142 -13.86 7.44 -14.22
N GLU A 143 -13.43 8.59 -13.69
CA GLU A 143 -12.24 9.30 -14.21
C GLU A 143 -10.97 9.01 -13.40
N VAL A 144 -11.08 8.66 -12.11
CA VAL A 144 -9.89 8.37 -11.28
C VAL A 144 -9.47 6.91 -11.43
N ASP A 145 -8.28 6.72 -11.97
CA ASP A 145 -7.65 5.41 -12.13
C ASP A 145 -6.79 5.10 -10.89
N ILE A 146 -7.40 4.41 -9.91
CA ILE A 146 -6.75 4.08 -8.64
C ILE A 146 -5.53 3.19 -8.87
N ALA A 147 -5.62 2.23 -9.79
CA ALA A 147 -4.51 1.35 -10.11
C ALA A 147 -3.29 2.14 -10.59
N LYS A 148 -3.47 3.12 -11.48
CA LYS A 148 -2.37 4.00 -11.94
C LYS A 148 -1.83 4.89 -10.83
N LEU A 149 -2.68 5.39 -9.93
CA LEU A 149 -2.21 6.20 -8.79
C LEU A 149 -1.29 5.38 -7.88
N VAL A 150 -1.70 4.15 -7.55
CA VAL A 150 -0.90 3.24 -6.73
C VAL A 150 0.38 2.82 -7.47
N GLU A 151 0.30 2.52 -8.77
CA GLU A 151 1.47 2.19 -9.60
C GLU A 151 2.50 3.33 -9.59
N ALA A 152 2.04 4.57 -9.80
CA ALA A 152 2.89 5.75 -9.78
C ALA A 152 3.52 5.99 -8.40
N GLU A 153 2.75 5.83 -7.32
CA GLU A 153 3.26 5.96 -5.97
C GLU A 153 4.32 4.91 -5.66
N ILE A 154 4.09 3.64 -6.05
CA ILE A 154 5.09 2.59 -5.92
C ILE A 154 6.33 2.89 -6.77
N GLY A 155 6.14 3.52 -7.93
CA GLY A 155 7.20 4.03 -8.82
C GLY A 155 8.03 5.18 -8.23
N ASN A 156 7.52 5.88 -7.21
CA ASN A 156 8.23 6.99 -6.57
C ASN A 156 9.16 6.55 -5.43
N PHE A 157 8.92 5.39 -4.80
CA PHE A 157 9.80 4.89 -3.74
C PHE A 157 11.23 4.66 -4.23
N GLU A 158 12.21 4.88 -3.36
CA GLU A 158 13.55 4.39 -3.61
C GLU A 158 13.57 2.84 -3.50
N MET A 159 14.49 2.18 -4.23
CA MET A 159 14.60 0.71 -4.16
C MET A 159 14.85 0.20 -2.74
N LYS A 160 15.52 1.01 -1.91
CA LYS A 160 15.80 0.69 -0.52
C LYS A 160 14.52 0.72 0.33
N GLU A 161 13.63 1.68 0.10
CA GLU A 161 12.35 1.79 0.81
C GLU A 161 11.43 0.60 0.48
N LEU A 162 11.39 0.20 -0.80
CA LEU A 162 10.66 -1.00 -1.22
C LEU A 162 11.24 -2.29 -0.61
N GLU A 163 12.57 -2.39 -0.52
CA GLU A 163 13.23 -3.49 0.18
C GLU A 163 12.85 -3.51 1.67
N GLU A 164 12.90 -2.36 2.34
CA GLU A 164 12.56 -2.25 3.76
C GLU A 164 11.11 -2.65 4.03
N LEU A 165 10.16 -2.17 3.22
CA LEU A 165 8.75 -2.54 3.33
C LEU A 165 8.53 -4.05 3.11
N ALA A 166 9.15 -4.61 2.07
CA ALA A 166 9.02 -6.03 1.76
C ALA A 166 9.66 -6.92 2.86
N LEU A 167 10.81 -6.50 3.39
CA LEU A 167 11.46 -7.19 4.50
C LEU A 167 10.68 -7.05 5.79
N GLU A 168 10.04 -5.92 6.08
CA GLU A 168 9.22 -5.76 7.28
C GLU A 168 8.09 -6.80 7.30
N VAL A 169 7.40 -6.96 6.17
CA VAL A 169 6.30 -7.93 6.02
C VAL A 169 6.80 -9.38 6.01
N ALA A 170 7.93 -9.67 5.35
CA ALA A 170 8.38 -11.05 5.11
C ALA A 170 9.49 -11.55 6.07
N SER A 171 10.07 -10.69 6.91
CA SER A 171 11.29 -11.00 7.69
C SER A 171 11.14 -12.24 8.57
N LYS A 172 9.94 -12.47 9.10
CA LYS A 172 9.68 -13.63 9.96
C LYS A 172 9.71 -14.91 9.13
N GLU A 173 9.04 -14.92 7.99
CA GLU A 173 8.90 -16.05 7.07
C GLU A 173 10.27 -16.41 6.47
N LEU A 174 11.05 -15.41 6.06
CA LEU A 174 12.40 -15.58 5.52
C LEU A 174 13.35 -16.24 6.52
N LYS A 175 13.29 -15.88 7.81
CA LYS A 175 14.09 -16.52 8.87
C LYS A 175 13.78 -18.01 9.03
N HIS A 176 12.53 -18.43 8.85
CA HIS A 176 12.17 -19.85 8.91
C HIS A 176 12.84 -20.64 7.78
N ILE A 177 12.95 -20.04 6.59
CA ILE A 177 13.63 -20.66 5.44
C ILE A 177 15.12 -20.85 5.74
N GLU A 178 15.80 -19.87 6.34
CA GLU A 178 17.21 -20.00 6.74
C GLU A 178 17.42 -21.14 7.75
N VAL A 179 16.55 -21.23 8.77
CA VAL A 179 16.61 -22.28 9.79
C VAL A 179 16.35 -23.66 9.19
N LEU A 180 15.36 -23.78 8.31
CA LEU A 180 15.08 -25.02 7.59
C LEU A 180 16.27 -25.44 6.73
N GLY A 181 16.95 -24.49 6.08
CA GLY A 181 18.19 -24.74 5.35
C GLY A 181 19.27 -25.37 6.23
N ALA A 182 19.45 -24.85 7.45
CA ALA A 182 20.39 -25.41 8.42
C ALA A 182 20.00 -26.83 8.85
N ILE A 183 18.72 -27.06 9.15
CA ILE A 183 18.20 -28.37 9.58
C ILE A 183 18.36 -29.41 8.46
N LEU A 184 18.01 -29.06 7.22
CA LEU A 184 18.15 -29.95 6.07
C LEU A 184 19.62 -30.24 5.78
N GLY A 185 20.48 -29.21 5.84
CA GLY A 185 21.92 -29.37 5.71
C GLY A 185 22.50 -30.32 6.78
N PHE A 186 22.01 -30.23 8.01
CA PHE A 186 22.39 -31.14 9.09
C PHE A 186 21.98 -32.59 8.80
N ILE A 187 20.74 -32.81 8.35
CA ILE A 187 20.22 -34.13 8.00
C ILE A 187 21.03 -34.75 6.85
N VAL A 188 21.34 -33.97 5.81
CA VAL A 188 22.17 -34.43 4.69
C VAL A 188 23.57 -34.80 5.18
N GLY A 189 24.16 -33.99 6.06
CA GLY A 189 25.47 -34.28 6.63
C GLY A 189 25.48 -35.52 7.53
N ILE A 190 24.39 -35.83 8.24
CA ILE A 190 24.22 -37.13 8.95
C ILE A 190 24.22 -38.28 7.94
N GLY A 191 23.46 -38.16 6.86
CA GLY A 191 23.44 -39.17 5.80
C GLY A 191 24.83 -39.43 5.21
N GLN A 192 25.56 -38.36 4.91
CA GLN A 192 26.95 -38.45 4.44
C GLN A 192 27.88 -39.12 5.47
N ALA A 193 27.73 -38.78 6.76
CA ALA A 193 28.51 -39.37 7.83
C ALA A 193 28.26 -40.88 7.95
N LEU A 194 27.01 -41.33 7.86
CA LEU A 194 26.64 -42.75 7.90
C LEU A 194 27.17 -43.53 6.70
N ILE A 195 27.13 -42.95 5.50
CA ILE A 195 27.68 -43.57 4.29
C ILE A 195 29.20 -43.77 4.43
N VAL A 196 29.91 -42.73 4.90
CA VAL A 196 31.37 -42.77 5.12
C VAL A 196 31.75 -43.68 6.29
N ALA A 197 30.86 -43.94 7.25
CA ALA A 197 31.11 -44.87 8.35
C ALA A 197 31.08 -46.35 7.92
N ASN A 198 30.31 -46.66 6.88
CA ASN A 198 30.06 -48.03 6.40
C ASN A 198 31.00 -48.44 5.24
N PHE A 199 31.88 -47.54 4.80
CA PHE A 199 32.95 -47.76 3.82
C PHE A 199 34.32 -47.64 4.50
#